data_AF-A0A378MVW0-F1
#
_entry.id   AF-A0A378MVW0-F1
#
_cell.length_a   1.000
_cell.length_b   1.000
_cell.length_c   1.000
_cell.angle_alpha   90.00
_cell.angle_beta   90.00
_cell.angle_gamma   90.00
#
_symmetry.space_group_name_H-M   'P 1'
#
loop_
_entity.id
_entity.type
_entity.pdbx_description
1 polymer ?
#
loop_
_entity_poly.entity_id
_entity_poly.type
_entity_poly.pdbx_seq_one_letter_code
_entity_poly.pdbx_strand_id
1 'polypeptide(L)' 'MQVPPDGQPIVLMADAQTTGGYPKIACIIQADLGGWHKNPFGSTVQFEQVSREQAVEIYQKDQNYLETIRRKANESR' A
#
# COMPACT_ATOMS: atom_id res chain seq x y z
N MET A 1 -3.09 7.53 -5.94
CA MET A 1 -2.21 8.72 -5.91
C MET A 1 -2.85 9.81 -6.76
N GLN A 2 -3.19 10.93 -6.13
CA GLN A 2 -3.75 12.10 -6.78
C GLN A 2 -2.66 13.14 -7.02
N VAL A 3 -2.81 13.96 -8.06
CA VAL A 3 -1.89 15.07 -8.35
C VAL A 3 -2.70 16.36 -8.52
N PRO A 4 -2.58 17.33 -7.61
CA PRO A 4 -3.16 18.66 -7.75
C PRO A 4 -2.40 19.50 -8.81
N PRO A 5 -2.90 20.70 -9.16
CA PRO A 5 -2.26 21.60 -10.13
C PRO A 5 -0.84 22.03 -9.77
N ASP A 6 -0.45 21.98 -8.48
CA ASP A 6 0.90 22.27 -8.00
C ASP A 6 1.91 21.13 -8.26
N GLY A 7 1.44 19.99 -8.78
CA GLY A 7 2.26 18.86 -9.18
C GLY A 7 2.71 17.95 -8.04
N GLN A 8 2.33 18.21 -6.78
CA GLN A 8 2.78 17.39 -5.65
C GLN A 8 1.87 16.17 -5.45
N PRO A 9 2.39 14.94 -5.56
CA PRO A 9 1.56 13.74 -5.44
C PRO A 9 1.07 13.51 -4.00
N ILE A 10 -0.22 13.19 -3.87
CA ILE A 10 -0.87 12.83 -2.62
C ILE A 10 -1.22 11.34 -2.66
N VAL A 11 -0.67 10.58 -1.72
CA VAL A 11 -1.07 9.18 -1.48
C VAL A 11 -2.26 9.15 -0.53
N LEU A 12 -3.31 8.45 -0.93
CA LEU A 12 -4.54 8.33 -0.16
C LEU A 12 -4.43 7.12 0.76
N MET A 13 -4.58 7.35 2.06
CA MET A 13 -4.56 6.32 3.10
C MET A 13 -5.99 5.91 3.50
N ALA A 14 -6.13 5.02 4.49
CA ALA A 14 -7.41 4.47 4.91
C ALA A 14 -8.48 5.53 5.25
N ASP A 15 -8.06 6.67 5.80
CA ASP A 15 -8.95 7.77 6.22
C ASP A 15 -9.18 8.83 5.13
N ALA A 16 -8.76 8.56 3.89
CA ALA A 16 -8.92 9.50 2.79
C ALA A 16 -10.40 9.67 2.41
N GLN A 17 -10.73 10.87 1.90
CA GLN A 17 -12.06 11.18 1.38
C GLN A 17 -12.43 10.23 0.22
N THR A 18 -13.68 9.75 0.22
CA THR A 18 -14.21 8.83 -0.80
C THR A 18 -14.41 9.51 -2.16
N THR A 19 -14.61 10.83 -2.16
CA THR A 19 -14.69 11.70 -3.34
C THR A 19 -13.43 12.55 -3.47
N GLY A 20 -12.95 12.77 -4.70
CA GLY A 20 -11.82 13.64 -4.95
C GLY A 20 -11.86 14.23 -6.35
N GLY A 21 -11.50 15.52 -6.46
CA GLY A 21 -11.55 16.28 -7.72
C GLY A 21 -10.27 16.23 -8.54
N TYR A 22 -9.19 15.63 -8.02
CA TYR A 22 -7.90 15.57 -8.70
C TYR A 22 -7.69 14.27 -9.48
N PRO A 23 -7.01 14.32 -10.65
CA PRO A 23 -6.66 13.13 -11.42
C PRO A 23 -5.90 12.09 -10.59
N LYS A 24 -6.27 10.82 -10.75
CA LYS A 24 -5.54 9.68 -10.16
C LYS A 24 -4.58 9.12 -11.19
N ILE A 25 -3.28 9.25 -10.97
CA ILE A 25 -2.25 8.81 -11.94
C ILE A 25 -1.67 7.42 -11.64
N ALA A 26 -1.84 6.93 -10.40
CA ALA A 26 -1.38 5.61 -9.98
C ALA A 26 -2.20 5.09 -8.79
N CYS A 27 -2.14 3.78 -8.56
CA CYS A 27 -2.68 3.12 -7.37
C CYS A 27 -1.57 2.33 -6.68
N ILE A 28 -1.43 2.48 -5.37
CA ILE A 28 -0.49 1.66 -4.58
C ILE A 28 -1.16 0.31 -4.32
N ILE A 29 -0.41 -0.78 -4.47
CA ILE A 29 -0.94 -2.12 -4.24
C ILE A 29 -1.25 -2.34 -2.76
N GLN A 30 -2.24 -3.17 -2.48
CA GLN A 30 -2.70 -3.39 -1.10
C GLN A 30 -1.61 -3.95 -0.18
N ALA A 31 -0.73 -4.80 -0.70
CA ALA A 31 0.37 -5.39 0.06
C ALA A 31 1.34 -4.35 0.64
N ASP A 32 1.54 -3.24 -0.05
CA ASP A 32 2.53 -2.22 0.35
C ASP A 32 1.97 -1.20 1.35
N LEU A 33 0.63 -1.07 1.43
CA LEU A 33 -0.02 -0.15 2.36
C LEU A 33 0.26 -0.50 3.82
N GLY A 34 0.41 -1.78 4.14
CA GLY A 34 0.74 -2.25 5.49
C GLY A 34 2.11 -1.77 5.96
N GLY A 35 3.07 -1.56 5.06
CA GLY A 35 4.42 -1.07 5.39
C GLY A 35 4.54 0.46 5.46
N TRP A 36 3.55 1.19 4.92
CA TRP A 36 3.65 2.62 4.68
C TRP A 36 3.82 3.47 5.94
N HIS A 37 3.27 3.03 7.07
CA HIS A 37 3.40 3.70 8.38
C HIS A 37 4.83 3.73 8.94
N LYS A 38 5.74 2.92 8.38
CA LYS A 38 7.12 2.81 8.87
C LYS A 38 8.05 3.90 8.33
N ASN A 39 7.59 4.72 7.39
CA ASN A 39 8.39 5.77 6.77
C ASN A 39 8.47 7.00 7.67
N PRO A 40 9.67 7.43 8.12
CA PRO A 40 9.83 8.67 8.86
C PRO A 40 9.40 9.89 8.03
N PHE A 41 8.94 10.94 8.70
CA PHE A 41 8.72 12.22 8.04
C PHE A 41 10.00 12.72 7.36
N GLY A 42 9.87 13.19 6.12
CA GLY A 42 11.01 13.64 5.31
C GLY A 42 11.83 12.52 4.67
N SER A 43 11.46 11.25 4.86
CA SER A 43 12.08 10.15 4.12
C SER A 43 11.73 10.20 2.63
N THR A 44 12.65 9.73 1.79
CA THR A 44 12.42 9.62 0.35
C THR A 44 11.67 8.32 0.04
N VAL A 45 10.64 8.42 -0.79
CA VAL A 45 9.87 7.27 -1.29
C VAL A 45 10.11 7.17 -2.80
N GLN A 46 10.43 5.96 -3.26
CA GLN A 46 10.51 5.63 -4.69
C GLN A 46 9.36 4.70 -5.05
N PHE A 47 8.71 4.97 -6.18
CA PHE A 47 7.64 4.14 -6.70
C PHE A 47 8.15 3.27 -7.83
N GLU A 48 7.80 1.99 -7.79
CA GLU A 48 8.06 1.03 -8.87
C GLU A 48 6.75 0.70 -9.58
N GLN A 49 6.79 0.63 -10.90
CA GLN A 49 5.64 0.18 -11.69
C GLN A 49 5.55 -1.34 -11.63
N VAL A 50 4.38 -1.84 -11.24
CA VAL A 50 4.08 -3.28 -11.23
C VAL A 50 2.89 -3.61 -12.13
N SER A 51 2.93 -4.79 -12.71
CA SER A 51 1.78 -5.38 -13.39
C SER A 51 0.70 -5.82 -12.38
N ARG A 52 -0.51 -6.03 -12.88
CA ARG A 52 -1.60 -6.57 -12.06
C ARG A 52 -1.26 -7.97 -11.53
N GLU A 53 -0.59 -8.78 -12.34
CA GLU A 53 -0.19 -10.15 -12.02
C GLU A 53 0.82 -10.15 -10.87
N GLN A 54 1.85 -9.30 -10.94
CA GLN A 54 2.80 -9.09 -9.85
C GLN A 54 2.11 -8.59 -8.58
N ALA A 55 1.19 -7.63 -8.70
CA ALA A 55 0.44 -7.12 -7.55
C ALA A 55 -0.36 -8.21 -6.82
N VAL A 56 -1.00 -9.11 -7.58
CA VAL A 56 -1.73 -10.26 -7.02
C VAL A 56 -0.78 -11.25 -6.37
N GLU A 57 0.35 -11.56 -7.00
CA GLU A 57 1.35 -12.48 -6.44
C GLU A 57 1.92 -11.98 -5.12
N ILE A 58 2.29 -10.69 -5.04
CA ILE A 58 2.81 -10.07 -3.82
C ILE A 58 1.74 -10.10 -2.71
N TYR A 59 0.49 -9.78 -3.06
CA TYR A 59 -0.62 -9.83 -2.11
C TYR A 59 -0.84 -11.25 -1.55
N GLN A 60 -0.80 -12.28 -2.39
CA GLN A 60 -0.94 -13.67 -1.95
C GLN A 60 0.20 -14.09 -1.01
N LYS A 61 1.45 -13.69 -1.32
CA LYS A 61 2.61 -13.97 -0.45
C LYS A 61 2.43 -13.34 0.94
N ASP A 62 1.95 -12.10 0.99
CA ASP A 62 1.66 -11.40 2.25
C ASP A 62 0.57 -12.13 3.07
N GLN A 63 -0.54 -12.52 2.44
CA GLN A 63 -1.61 -13.26 3.13
C GLN A 63 -1.12 -14.61 3.69
N ASN A 64 -0.36 -15.38 2.90
CA ASN A 64 0.19 -16.67 3.35
C ASN A 64 1.14 -16.51 4.55
N TYR A 65 1.92 -15.42 4.59
CA TYR A 65 2.79 -15.10 5.72
C TYR A 65 1.97 -14.81 6.98
N LEU A 66 0.92 -13.99 6.87
CA LEU A 66 0.02 -13.69 7.98
C LEU A 66 -0.71 -14.93 8.50
N GLU A 67 -1.15 -15.82 7.63
CA GLU A 67 -1.74 -17.11 8.02
C GLU A 67 -0.76 -17.98 8.79
N THR A 68 0.50 -18.02 8.36
CA THR A 68 1.55 -18.76 9.07
C THR A 68 1.77 -18.22 10.48
N ILE A 69 1.79 -16.90 10.65
CA ILE A 69 1.89 -16.27 11.98
C ILE A 69 0.68 -16.63 12.84
N ARG A 70 -0.54 -16.48 12.30
CA ARG A 70 -1.79 -16.81 13.01
C ARG A 70 -1.80 -18.24 13.50
N ARG A 71 -1.37 -19.19 12.65
CA ARG A 71 -1.30 -20.60 13.02
C ARG A 71 -0.35 -20.83 14.20
N LYS A 72 0.88 -20.32 14.12
CA LYS A 72 1.87 -20.46 15.21
C LYS A 72 1.39 -19.83 16.52
N ALA A 73 0.74 -18.68 16.44
CA ALA A 73 0.18 -18.00 17.61
C ALA A 73 -0.94 -18.83 18.28
N ASN A 74 -1.74 -19.53 17.49
CA ASN A 74 -2.79 -20.41 17.99
C ASN A 74 -2.25 -21.75 18.53
N GLU A 75 -1.18 -22.30 17.95
CA GLU A 75 -0.51 -23.52 18.42
C GLU A 75 0.25 -23.31 19.75
N SER A 76 0.59 -22.06 20.09
CA SER A 76 1.31 -21.69 21.32
C SER A 76 0.39 -21.36 22.51
N ARG A 77 -0.92 -21.60 22.37
CA ARG A 77 -1.95 -21.28 23.36
C ARG A 77 -2.62 -22.56 23.86
#